data_AF-A0A7Y7DG10-F1
#
_entry.id   AF-A0A7Y7DG10-F1
#
_cell.length_a   1.000
_cell.length_b   1.000
_cell.length_c   1.000
_cell.angle_alpha   90.00
_cell.angle_beta   90.00
_cell.angle_gamma   90.00
#
_symmetry.space_group_name_H-M   'P 1'
#
loop_
_entity.id
_entity.type
_entity.pdbx_description
1 polymer ?
#
loop_
_entity_poly.entity_id
_entity_poly.type
_entity_poly.pdbx_seq_one_letter_code
_entity_poly.pdbx_strand_id
1 'polypeptide(L)'
;MVQRRSTAYDDVENFPNKFTANFLFMMNHGESSIPRINEGTKAEYARLMQEWKPLKTEGDRLIQTAIPAFNQLAKEKGVGVLFVE
;
A
#
# COMPACT_ATOMS: atom_id res chain seq x y z
N MET A 1 21.59 -8.40 -2.89
CA MET A 1 20.21 -8.51 -3.40
C MET A 1 20.23 -8.08 -4.85
N VAL A 2 20.08 -8.98 -5.82
CA VAL A 2 20.00 -8.63 -7.23
C VAL A 2 18.54 -8.71 -7.63
N GLN A 3 17.90 -7.55 -7.73
CA GLN A 3 16.52 -7.42 -8.21
C GLN A 3 16.51 -7.73 -9.71
N ARG A 4 15.67 -8.66 -10.15
CA ARG A 4 15.45 -8.88 -11.58
C ARG A 4 14.86 -7.60 -12.17
N ARG A 5 15.45 -7.10 -13.26
CA ARG A 5 14.92 -5.95 -14.01
C ARG A 5 13.48 -6.27 -14.44
N SER A 6 12.52 -5.59 -13.84
CA SER A 6 11.16 -5.50 -14.36
C SER A 6 11.21 -4.61 -15.60
N THR A 7 10.90 -5.17 -16.76
CA THR A 7 10.66 -4.38 -17.96
C THR A 7 9.27 -3.76 -17.79
N ALA A 8 9.20 -2.46 -17.52
CA ALA A 8 7.94 -1.73 -17.48
C ALA A 8 7.58 -1.34 -18.92
N TYR A 9 6.42 -1.78 -19.39
CA TYR A 9 5.77 -1.15 -20.54
C TYR A 9 5.42 0.31 -20.16
N ASP A 10 5.43 1.23 -21.12
CA ASP A 10 5.28 2.68 -20.91
C ASP A 10 3.94 3.09 -20.22
N ASP A 11 3.02 2.13 -20.06
CA ASP A 11 1.72 2.30 -19.39
C ASP A 11 1.75 1.93 -17.88
N VAL A 12 2.82 1.30 -17.37
CA VAL A 12 2.90 0.77 -15.99
C VAL A 12 3.72 1.61 -15.02
N GLU A 13 4.22 2.76 -15.46
CA GLU A 13 5.16 3.58 -14.68
C GLU A 13 4.52 4.87 -14.17
N ASN A 14 3.54 4.79 -13.25
CA ASN A 14 3.26 5.97 -12.40
C ASN A 14 2.55 5.73 -11.07
N PHE A 15 2.54 4.50 -10.54
CA PHE A 15 2.31 4.33 -9.11
C PHE A 15 3.66 4.05 -8.44
N PRO A 16 4.29 5.06 -7.82
CA PRO A 16 5.47 4.79 -7.02
C PRO A 16 5.07 3.84 -5.90
N ASN A 17 5.56 2.61 -5.93
CA ASN A 17 5.45 1.64 -4.83
C ASN A 17 6.31 2.06 -3.62
N LYS A 18 6.39 3.38 -3.34
CA LYS A 18 7.29 4.01 -2.37
C LYS A 18 7.04 3.46 -0.97
N PHE A 19 5.79 3.46 -0.51
CA PHE A 19 5.47 3.00 0.83
C PHE A 19 5.76 1.50 1.00
N THR A 20 5.21 0.66 0.13
CA THR A 20 5.37 -0.81 0.20
C THR A 20 6.84 -1.24 0.10
N ALA A 21 7.62 -0.64 -0.80
CA ALA A 21 9.04 -0.93 -0.94
C ALA A 21 9.82 -0.57 0.34
N ASN A 22 9.59 0.62 0.90
CA ASN A 22 10.24 1.05 2.13
C ASN A 22 9.83 0.17 3.34
N PHE A 23 8.56 -0.22 3.41
CA PHE A 23 8.06 -1.07 4.48
C PHE A 23 8.68 -2.48 4.44
N LEU A 24 8.73 -3.10 3.26
CA LEU A 24 9.40 -4.39 3.08
C LEU A 24 10.91 -4.31 3.38
N PHE A 25 11.56 -3.24 2.91
CA PHE A 25 12.97 -3.01 3.19
C PHE A 25 13.25 -2.91 4.70
N MET A 26 12.43 -2.16 5.43
CA MET A 26 12.51 -2.06 6.89
C MET A 26 12.30 -3.43 7.56
N MET A 27 11.33 -4.26 7.11
CA MET A 27 11.16 -5.60 7.66
C MET A 27 12.39 -6.49 7.47
N ASN A 28 13.09 -6.34 6.35
CA ASN A 28 14.31 -7.09 6.05
C ASN A 28 15.50 -6.68 6.94
N HIS A 29 15.44 -5.59 7.69
CA HIS A 29 16.49 -5.24 8.66
C HIS A 29 16.72 -6.32 9.72
N GLY A 30 15.66 -7.06 10.08
CA GLY A 30 15.72 -8.16 11.03
C GLY A 30 16.06 -9.51 10.40
N GLU A 31 16.14 -9.61 9.06
CA GLU A 31 16.33 -10.87 8.34
C GLU A 31 17.79 -11.33 8.43
N SER A 32 18.08 -12.16 9.44
CA SER A 32 19.39 -12.80 9.62
C SER A 32 19.27 -14.04 10.49
N SER A 33 20.34 -14.85 10.56
CA SER A 33 20.41 -16.05 11.40
C SER A 33 20.33 -15.76 12.91
N ILE A 34 20.54 -14.50 13.31
CA ILE A 34 20.38 -14.01 14.68
C ILE A 34 19.61 -12.68 14.59
N PRO A 35 18.27 -12.72 14.45
CA PRO A 35 17.47 -11.54 14.18
C PRO A 35 17.61 -10.51 15.32
N ARG A 36 17.84 -9.24 14.95
CA ARG A 36 17.94 -8.12 15.89
C ARG A 36 17.23 -6.90 15.36
N ILE A 37 16.41 -6.27 16.19
CA ILE A 37 15.77 -4.98 15.89
C ILE A 37 16.55 -3.89 16.61
N ASN A 38 17.20 -3.01 15.84
CA ASN A 38 17.96 -1.89 16.36
C ASN A 38 17.12 -0.60 16.42
N GLU A 39 17.66 0.44 17.05
CA GLU A 39 16.97 1.73 17.18
C GLU A 39 16.65 2.38 15.83
N GLY A 40 17.50 2.21 14.81
CA GLY A 40 17.22 2.69 13.45
C GLY A 40 15.99 2.05 12.82
N THR A 41 15.80 0.74 13.06
CA THR A 41 14.61 0.01 12.58
C THR A 41 13.34 0.47 13.29
N LYS A 42 13.43 0.74 14.60
CA LYS A 42 12.30 1.30 15.36
C LYS A 42 11.94 2.72 14.89
N ALA A 43 12.94 3.55 14.61
CA ALA A 43 12.75 4.90 14.10
C ALA A 43 12.09 4.88 12.70
N GLU A 44 12.57 4.02 11.80
CA GLU A 44 11.98 3.88 10.45
C GLU A 44 10.56 3.34 10.50
N TYR A 45 10.28 2.37 11.39
CA TYR A 45 8.92 1.91 11.65
C TYR A 45 8.02 3.06 12.11
N ALA A 46 8.46 3.87 13.08
CA ALA A 46 7.66 4.98 13.58
C ALA A 46 7.35 6.00 12.47
N ARG A 47 8.33 6.32 11.62
CA ARG A 47 8.20 7.21 10.45
C ARG A 47 7.20 6.66 9.43
N LEU A 48 7.36 5.40 9.02
CA LEU A 48 6.46 4.74 8.06
C LEU A 48 5.03 4.62 8.63
N MET A 49 4.87 4.35 9.92
CA MET A 49 3.54 4.28 10.52
C MET A 49 2.83 5.63 10.59
N GLN A 50 3.56 6.75 10.60
CA GLN A 50 2.95 8.08 10.45
C GLN A 50 2.41 8.28 9.03
N GLU A 51 3.11 7.79 8.01
CA GLU A 51 2.64 7.81 6.61
C GLU A 51 1.47 6.83 6.37
N TRP A 52 1.50 5.65 6.99
CA TRP A 52 0.46 4.63 6.83
C TRP A 52 -0.90 5.08 7.35
N LYS A 53 -0.94 5.76 8.50
CA LYS A 53 -2.20 6.16 9.16
C LYS A 53 -3.19 6.86 8.22
N PRO A 54 -2.84 7.97 7.53
CA PRO A 54 -3.76 8.64 6.61
C PRO A 54 -4.11 7.76 5.40
N LEU A 55 -3.17 6.95 4.88
CA LEU A 55 -3.44 6.03 3.77
C LEU A 55 -4.47 4.97 4.16
N LYS A 56 -4.36 4.43 5.38
CA LYS A 56 -5.35 3.50 5.93
C LYS A 56 -6.70 4.17 6.09
N THR A 57 -6.74 5.38 6.66
CA THR A 57 -7.99 6.14 6.82
C THR A 57 -8.68 6.37 5.48
N GLU A 58 -7.91 6.72 4.44
CA GLU A 58 -8.46 6.90 3.10
C GLU A 58 -8.97 5.58 2.50
N GLY A 59 -8.21 4.48 2.66
CA GLY A 59 -8.64 3.15 2.25
C GLY A 59 -9.95 2.73 2.93
N ASP A 60 -10.05 2.93 4.25
CA ASP A 60 -11.27 2.66 5.01
C ASP A 60 -12.45 3.50 4.51
N ARG A 61 -12.24 4.80 4.24
CA ARG A 61 -13.27 5.70 3.67
C ARG A 61 -13.74 5.23 2.30
N LEU A 62 -12.82 4.80 1.44
CA LEU A 62 -13.14 4.31 0.10
C LEU A 62 -14.01 3.06 0.18
N ILE A 63 -13.59 2.06 0.97
CA ILE A 63 -14.28 0.78 1.10
C ILE A 63 -15.64 0.94 1.78
N GLN A 64 -15.71 1.69 2.87
CA GLN A 64 -16.89 1.74 3.72
C GLN A 64 -17.92 2.79 3.27
N THR A 65 -17.49 3.83 2.54
CA THR A 65 -18.36 4.97 2.20
C THR A 65 -18.41 5.23 0.71
N ALA A 66 -17.26 5.44 0.06
CA ALA A 66 -17.25 5.91 -1.33
C ALA A 66 -17.74 4.84 -2.31
N ILE A 67 -17.25 3.59 -2.18
CA ILE A 67 -17.64 2.49 -3.07
C ILE A 67 -19.11 2.12 -2.90
N PRO A 68 -19.68 1.97 -1.68
CA PRO A 68 -21.11 1.75 -1.51
C PRO A 68 -21.98 2.84 -2.14
N ALA A 69 -21.62 4.12 -1.92
CA ALA A 69 -22.34 5.25 -2.51
C ALA A 69 -22.28 5.24 -4.05
N PHE A 70 -21.09 5.00 -4.61
CA PHE A 70 -20.92 4.84 -6.05
C PHE A 70 -21.76 3.68 -6.60
N ASN A 71 -21.70 2.51 -5.95
CA ASN A 71 -22.42 1.33 -6.38
C ASN A 71 -23.94 1.49 -6.32
N GLN A 72 -24.45 2.26 -5.35
CA GLN A 72 -25.87 2.61 -5.31
C GLN A 72 -26.25 3.42 -6.56
N LEU A 73 -25.51 4.49 -6.86
CA LEU A 73 -25.75 5.33 -8.03
C LEU A 73 -25.59 4.54 -9.34
N ALA A 74 -24.58 3.67 -9.43
CA ALA A 74 -24.35 2.83 -10.59
C ALA A 74 -25.54 1.92 -10.89
N LYS A 75 -26.10 1.28 -9.85
CA LYS A 75 -27.31 0.46 -9.96
C LYS A 75 -28.52 1.27 -10.41
N GLU A 76 -28.73 2.46 -9.85
CA GLU A 76 -29.83 3.36 -10.25
C GLU A 76 -29.74 3.80 -11.72
N LYS A 77 -28.51 3.90 -12.25
CA LYS A 77 -28.25 4.26 -13.65
C LYS A 77 -28.12 3.06 -14.59
N GLY A 78 -28.24 1.83 -14.09
CA GLY A 78 -28.09 0.61 -14.90
C GLY A 78 -26.68 0.37 -15.43
N VAL A 79 -25.65 0.90 -14.76
CA VAL A 79 -24.24 0.69 -15.12
C VAL A 79 -23.55 -0.26 -14.14
N GLY A 80 -22.40 -0.80 -14.55
CA GLY A 80 -21.63 -1.77 -13.76
C GLY A 80 -21.15 -1.22 -12.41
N VAL A 81 -21.10 -2.10 -11.41
CA VAL A 81 -20.64 -1.79 -10.04
C VAL A 81 -19.17 -2.16 -9.84
N LEU A 82 -18.55 -1.55 -8.83
CA LEU A 82 -17.21 -1.94 -8.35
C LEU A 82 -17.33 -3.08 -7.34
N PHE A 83 -16.38 -4.01 -7.40
CA PHE A 83 -16.23 -5.10 -6.42
C PHE A 83 -15.10 -4.77 -5.46
N VAL A 84 -15.28 -5.11 -4.19
CA VAL A 84 -14.23 -5.07 -3.16
C VAL A 84 -13.93 -6.53 -2.82
N GLU A 85 -12.66 -6.93 -2.91
CA GLU A 85 -12.15 -8.23 -2.46
C GLU A 85 -11.81 -8.22 -0.96
#